data_AF-A0A0V1G2E8-F1
#
_entry.id   AF-A0A0V1G2E8-F1
#
_cell.length_a   1.000
_cell.length_b   1.000
_cell.length_c   1.000
_cell.angle_alpha   90.00
_cell.angle_beta   90.00
_cell.angle_gamma   90.00
#
_symmetry.space_group_name_H-M   'P 1'
#
loop_
_entity.id
_entity.type
_entity.pdbx_description
1 polymer ?
#
loop_
_entity_poly.entity_id
_entity_poly.type
_entity_poly.pdbx_seq_one_letter_code
_entity_poly.pdbx_strand_id
1 'polypeptide(L)'
;MITKRFLLISLIFSIRINICKAVITTEQILYTFQMMVQDWFNESQTSNCYYVVQKVKGTVLYEDFMSTEFEFKRSNCTKQQVSANFASLFKNNIDKEFCKIYHKMPAHLVRREYGCFSINSEDLKHIMKCTILHKGFTVSLQSINNFAAQCHNADINALYEIEKLFPNIH
;
A
#
# COMPACT_ATOMS: atom_id res chain seq x y z
N MET A 1 10.22 -34.58 37.12
CA MET A 1 9.28 -34.42 35.97
C MET A 1 8.69 -33.02 35.82
N ILE A 2 8.51 -32.24 36.90
CA ILE A 2 7.83 -30.93 36.88
C ILE A 2 8.66 -29.82 36.20
N THR A 3 9.98 -29.78 36.42
CA THR A 3 10.89 -28.77 35.85
C THR A 3 11.03 -28.82 34.33
N LYS A 4 11.05 -30.02 33.72
CA LYS A 4 11.07 -30.16 32.26
C LYS A 4 9.78 -29.66 31.60
N ARG A 5 8.63 -29.88 32.24
CA ARG A 5 7.32 -29.34 31.76
C ARG A 5 7.27 -27.82 31.86
N PHE A 6 7.78 -27.23 32.95
CA PHE A 6 7.85 -25.77 33.10
C PHE A 6 8.77 -25.10 32.06
N LEU A 7 9.94 -25.69 31.81
CA LEU A 7 10.87 -25.20 30.77
C LEU A 7 10.25 -25.26 29.37
N LEU A 8 9.53 -26.35 29.06
CA LEU A 8 8.85 -26.50 27.77
C LEU A 8 7.73 -25.46 27.58
N ILE A 9 6.92 -25.21 28.62
CA ILE A 9 5.86 -24.19 28.58
C ILE A 9 6.44 -22.79 28.40
N SER A 10 7.51 -22.45 29.13
CA SER A 10 8.20 -21.16 29.02
C SER A 10 8.83 -20.94 27.64
N LEU A 11 9.41 -21.99 27.05
CA LEU A 11 9.95 -21.98 25.69
C LEU A 11 8.85 -21.75 24.66
N ILE A 12 7.73 -22.47 24.74
CA ILE A 12 6.58 -22.30 23.84
C ILE A 12 6.03 -20.88 23.93
N PHE A 13 5.91 -20.33 25.15
CA PHE A 13 5.43 -18.97 25.36
C PHE A 13 6.37 -17.93 24.75
N SER A 14 7.68 -18.09 24.93
CA SER A 14 8.69 -17.20 24.34
C SER A 14 8.69 -17.25 22.81
N ILE A 15 8.56 -18.45 22.21
CA ILE A 15 8.43 -18.62 20.76
C ILE A 15 7.17 -17.91 20.25
N ARG A 16 6.01 -18.09 20.91
CA ARG A 16 4.76 -17.43 20.52
C ARG A 16 4.89 -15.91 20.58
N ILE A 17 5.48 -15.35 21.64
CA ILE A 17 5.69 -13.90 21.75
C ILE A 17 6.58 -13.39 20.61
N ASN A 18 7.67 -14.09 20.30
CA ASN A 18 8.57 -13.68 19.23
C ASN A 18 7.91 -13.75 17.85
N ILE A 19 7.11 -14.79 17.57
CA ILE A 19 6.31 -14.89 16.34
C ILE A 19 5.30 -13.75 16.27
N CYS A 20 4.55 -13.48 17.34
CA CYS A 20 3.59 -12.37 17.38
C CYS A 20 4.26 -11.02 17.10
N LYS A 21 5.40 -10.75 17.73
CA LYS A 21 6.18 -9.52 17.48
C LYS A 21 6.61 -9.43 16.02
N ALA A 22 7.17 -10.50 15.46
CA ALA A 22 7.61 -10.54 14.06
C ALA A 22 6.46 -10.31 13.07
N VAL A 23 5.29 -10.90 13.33
CA VAL A 23 4.08 -10.70 12.50
C VAL A 23 3.63 -9.23 12.55
N ILE A 24 3.53 -8.64 13.74
CA ILE A 24 3.15 -7.22 13.90
C ILE A 24 4.13 -6.31 13.16
N THR A 25 5.43 -6.55 13.29
CA THR A 25 6.47 -5.78 12.58
C THR A 25 6.36 -5.94 11.06
N THR A 26 6.06 -7.15 10.58
CA THR A 26 5.90 -7.42 9.14
C THR A 26 4.67 -6.72 8.56
N GLU A 27 3.54 -6.76 9.26
CA GLU A 27 2.33 -6.04 8.84
C GLU A 27 2.60 -4.53 8.76
N GLN A 28 3.24 -3.95 9.77
CA GLN A 28 3.59 -2.52 9.78
C GLN A 28 4.50 -2.13 8.61
N ILE A 29 5.49 -2.96 8.29
CA ILE A 29 6.38 -2.75 7.15
C ILE A 29 5.58 -2.80 5.84
N LEU A 30 4.75 -3.82 5.66
CA LEU A 30 3.93 -3.97 4.46
C LEU A 30 2.96 -2.81 4.28
N TYR A 31 2.32 -2.35 5.35
CA TYR A 31 1.45 -1.18 5.30
C TYR A 31 2.20 0.09 4.94
N THR A 32 3.39 0.30 5.53
CA THR A 32 4.21 1.46 5.20
C THR A 32 4.61 1.44 3.72
N PHE A 33 4.99 0.27 3.20
CA PHE A 33 5.30 0.08 1.79
C PHE A 33 4.10 0.37 0.88
N GLN A 34 2.90 -0.13 1.22
CA GLN A 34 1.67 0.17 0.47
C GLN A 34 1.40 1.68 0.41
N MET A 35 1.58 2.40 1.51
CA MET A 35 1.38 3.85 1.54
C MET A 35 2.42 4.60 0.69
N MET A 36 3.68 4.15 0.69
CA MET A 36 4.72 4.72 -0.17
C MET A 36 4.39 4.51 -1.66
N VAL A 37 4.00 3.28 -2.01
CA VAL A 37 3.58 2.93 -3.38
C VAL A 37 2.36 3.74 -3.81
N GLN A 38 1.40 3.97 -2.91
CA GLN A 38 0.23 4.80 -3.15
C GLN A 38 0.58 6.27 -3.39
N ASP A 39 1.40 6.87 -2.54
CA ASP A 39 1.83 8.26 -2.70
C ASP A 39 2.52 8.45 -4.05
N TRP A 40 3.47 7.54 -4.33
CA TRP A 40 4.22 7.59 -5.57
C TRP A 40 3.35 7.37 -6.82
N PHE A 41 2.39 6.42 -6.77
CA PHE A 41 1.41 6.25 -7.83
C PHE A 41 0.65 7.55 -8.07
N ASN A 42 0.10 8.16 -7.01
CA ASN A 42 -0.66 9.40 -7.14
C ASN A 42 0.20 10.57 -7.64
N GLU A 43 1.45 10.69 -7.22
CA GLU A 43 2.38 11.71 -7.75
C GLU A 43 2.63 11.54 -9.25
N SER A 44 2.70 10.30 -9.74
CA SER A 44 2.91 10.02 -11.17
C SER A 44 1.71 10.34 -12.07
N GLN A 45 0.50 10.36 -11.52
CA GLN A 45 -0.71 10.62 -12.30
C GLN A 45 -0.87 12.11 -12.61
N THR A 46 -1.31 12.46 -13.81
CA THR A 46 -1.64 13.85 -14.18
C THR A 46 -3.01 14.30 -13.66
N SER A 47 -3.94 13.35 -13.48
CA SER A 47 -5.29 13.61 -12.97
C SER A 47 -5.26 14.17 -11.54
N ASN A 48 -6.24 15.02 -11.19
CA ASN A 48 -6.45 15.48 -9.81
C ASN A 48 -7.18 14.43 -8.94
N CYS A 49 -7.63 13.32 -9.54
CA CYS A 49 -8.22 12.21 -8.78
C CYS A 49 -7.17 11.59 -7.86
N TYR A 50 -7.57 11.26 -6.64
CA TYR A 50 -6.73 10.48 -5.74
C TYR A 50 -7.17 9.02 -5.76
N TYR A 51 -6.21 8.10 -5.78
CA TYR A 51 -6.43 6.66 -5.78
C TYR A 51 -5.86 6.05 -4.50
N VAL A 52 -6.53 5.01 -4.01
CA VAL A 52 -6.11 4.27 -2.82
C VAL A 52 -5.83 2.82 -3.17
N VAL A 53 -4.84 2.21 -2.51
CA VAL A 53 -4.58 0.78 -2.64
C VAL A 53 -5.80 0.03 -2.10
N GLN A 54 -6.48 -0.70 -2.99
CA GLN A 54 -7.60 -1.54 -2.61
C GLN A 54 -7.13 -2.95 -2.25
N LYS A 55 -6.22 -3.51 -3.05
CA LYS A 55 -5.74 -4.87 -2.86
C LYS A 55 -4.33 -5.07 -3.40
N VAL A 56 -3.56 -5.91 -2.71
CA VAL A 56 -2.35 -6.53 -3.25
C VAL A 56 -2.75 -7.92 -3.78
N LYS A 57 -2.58 -8.17 -5.08
CA LYS A 57 -3.04 -9.41 -5.73
C LYS A 57 -2.07 -10.57 -5.51
N GLY A 58 -0.77 -10.29 -5.62
CA GLY A 58 0.26 -11.30 -5.49
C GLY A 58 1.65 -10.70 -5.63
N THR A 59 2.66 -11.47 -5.22
CA THR A 59 4.07 -11.11 -5.38
C THR A 59 4.82 -12.29 -5.97
N VAL A 60 5.59 -12.04 -7.03
CA VAL A 60 6.48 -13.00 -7.67
C VAL A 60 7.92 -12.61 -7.36
N LEU A 61 8.73 -13.57 -6.94
CA LEU A 61 10.16 -13.37 -6.73
C LEU A 61 10.91 -13.68 -8.03
N TYR A 62 11.76 -12.75 -8.47
CA TYR A 62 12.65 -12.94 -9.61
C TYR A 62 14.07 -12.50 -9.21
N GLU A 63 14.95 -13.49 -8.99
CA GLU A 63 16.31 -13.29 -8.50
C GLU A 63 16.34 -12.39 -7.24
N ASP A 64 16.90 -11.19 -7.38
CA ASP A 64 17.07 -10.18 -6.35
C ASP A 64 15.89 -9.20 -6.23
N PHE A 65 14.87 -9.35 -7.07
CA PHE A 65 13.72 -8.45 -7.17
C PHE A 65 12.41 -9.17 -6.86
N MET A 66 11.45 -8.40 -6.40
CA MET A 66 10.06 -8.81 -6.20
C MET A 66 9.18 -7.99 -7.13
N SER A 67 8.27 -8.66 -7.82
CA SER A 67 7.25 -8.05 -8.66
C SER A 67 5.90 -8.23 -7.98
N THR A 68 5.31 -7.13 -7.51
CA THR A 68 4.03 -7.15 -6.79
C THR A 68 2.96 -6.46 -7.61
N GLU A 69 1.83 -7.13 -7.76
CA GLU A 69 0.65 -6.58 -8.44
C GLU A 69 -0.26 -5.87 -7.42
N PHE A 70 -0.52 -4.60 -7.69
CA PHE A 70 -1.38 -3.70 -6.92
C PHE A 70 -2.64 -3.36 -7.70
N GLU A 71 -3.77 -3.35 -7.01
CA GLU A 71 -5.02 -2.81 -7.49
C GLU A 71 -5.31 -1.51 -6.74
N PHE A 72 -5.32 -0.40 -7.47
CA PHE A 72 -5.71 0.91 -6.97
C PHE A 72 -7.14 1.22 -7.38
N LYS A 73 -7.89 1.83 -6.47
CA LYS A 73 -9.24 2.28 -6.74
C LYS A 73 -9.36 3.77 -6.53
N ARG A 74 -10.11 4.43 -7.41
CA ARG A 74 -10.44 5.85 -7.28
C ARG A 74 -11.09 6.10 -5.92
N SER A 75 -10.61 7.12 -5.23
CA SER A 75 -11.15 7.56 -3.95
C SER A 75 -12.22 8.63 -4.13
N ASN A 76 -12.93 8.92 -3.04
CA ASN A 76 -13.85 10.05 -2.95
C ASN A 76 -13.15 11.41 -2.83
N CYS A 77 -11.81 11.44 -2.78
CA CYS A 77 -11.01 12.65 -2.66
C CYS A 77 -10.26 13.01 -3.93
N THR A 78 -9.86 14.28 -3.96
CA THR A 78 -8.84 14.83 -4.86
C THR A 78 -7.49 14.94 -4.16
N LYS A 79 -6.40 15.07 -4.93
CA LYS A 79 -5.05 15.27 -4.39
C LYS A 79 -4.96 16.53 -3.51
N GLN A 80 -5.63 17.60 -3.93
CA GLN A 80 -5.68 18.85 -3.17
C GLN A 80 -6.36 18.69 -1.81
N GLN A 81 -7.47 17.94 -1.74
CA GLN A 81 -8.15 17.64 -0.48
C GLN A 81 -7.27 16.79 0.44
N VAL A 82 -6.50 15.84 -0.10
CA VAL A 82 -5.54 15.06 0.70
C VAL A 82 -4.49 15.98 1.34
N SER A 83 -3.89 16.88 0.57
CA SER A 83 -2.93 17.86 1.11
C SER A 83 -3.56 18.77 2.16
N ALA A 84 -4.81 19.19 1.97
CA ALA A 84 -5.54 20.04 2.92
C ALA A 84 -5.92 19.28 4.22
N ASN A 85 -6.35 18.02 4.12
CA ASN A 85 -6.70 17.17 5.26
C ASN A 85 -5.49 16.90 6.15
N PHE A 86 -4.32 16.66 5.56
CA PHE A 86 -3.10 16.55 6.35
C PHE A 86 -2.74 17.88 7.01
N ALA A 87 -2.82 19.00 6.29
CA ALA A 87 -2.51 20.30 6.85
C ALA A 87 -3.48 20.71 7.99
N SER A 88 -4.74 20.31 7.95
CA SER A 88 -5.73 20.63 8.99
C SER A 88 -5.51 19.84 10.28
N LEU A 89 -5.05 18.58 10.19
CA LEU A 89 -4.65 17.77 11.34
C LEU A 89 -3.52 18.43 12.17
N PHE A 90 -2.72 19.32 11.58
CA PHE A 90 -1.62 20.02 12.26
C PHE A 90 -1.94 21.47 12.66
N LYS A 91 -3.12 22.01 12.32
CA LYS A 91 -3.43 23.45 12.49
C LYS A 91 -4.14 23.83 13.79
N ASN A 92 -4.80 22.90 14.49
CA ASN A 92 -5.58 23.24 15.69
C ASN A 92 -4.75 23.10 16.97
N ASN A 93 -4.59 24.20 17.73
CA ASN A 93 -3.83 24.24 18.99
C ASN A 93 -4.46 23.40 20.14
N ILE A 94 -5.69 22.93 20.00
CA ILE A 94 -6.36 21.99 20.93
C ILE A 94 -5.76 20.57 20.78
N ASP A 95 -5.13 20.28 19.64
CA ASP A 95 -4.51 18.98 19.33
C ASP A 95 -3.05 18.87 19.79
N LYS A 96 -2.50 19.77 20.62
CA LYS A 96 -1.14 19.59 21.14
C LYS A 96 -1.02 18.40 22.11
N GLU A 97 -2.11 18.06 22.80
CA GLU A 97 -2.19 16.87 23.66
C GLU A 97 -2.60 15.61 22.86
N PHE A 98 -3.43 15.78 21.83
CA PHE A 98 -3.76 14.74 20.84
C PHE A 98 -2.53 14.36 19.99
N CYS A 99 -1.73 15.34 19.56
CA CYS A 99 -0.42 15.17 18.92
C CYS A 99 0.58 14.45 19.83
N LYS A 100 0.51 14.53 21.16
CA LYS A 100 1.39 13.73 22.03
C LYS A 100 1.06 12.23 21.98
N ILE A 101 -0.20 11.87 21.75
CA ILE A 101 -0.65 10.48 21.51
C ILE A 101 -0.36 10.08 20.05
N TYR A 102 -0.58 10.98 19.10
CA TYR A 102 -0.34 10.78 17.66
C TYR A 102 1.12 10.78 17.24
N HIS A 103 2.03 11.47 17.94
CA HIS A 103 3.47 11.35 17.73
C HIS A 103 3.99 9.94 18.05
N LYS A 104 3.22 9.12 18.78
CA LYS A 104 3.50 7.68 18.95
C LYS A 104 2.84 6.81 17.88
N MET A 105 1.87 7.33 17.14
CA MET A 105 1.14 6.56 16.13
C MET A 105 1.87 6.69 14.78
N PRO A 106 2.30 5.57 14.17
CA PRO A 106 2.94 5.61 12.85
C PRO A 106 2.06 6.33 11.82
N ALA A 107 2.67 7.15 10.95
CA ALA A 107 1.96 7.92 9.94
C ALA A 107 1.02 7.05 9.06
N HIS A 108 1.40 5.81 8.76
CA HIS A 108 0.56 4.89 7.99
C HIS A 108 -0.78 4.55 8.69
N LEU A 109 -0.82 4.53 10.03
CA LEU A 109 -2.06 4.31 10.78
C LEU A 109 -2.95 5.55 10.77
N VAL A 110 -2.35 6.75 10.88
CA VAL A 110 -3.10 8.01 10.77
C VAL A 110 -3.80 8.09 9.41
N ARG A 111 -3.08 7.75 8.34
CA ARG A 111 -3.61 7.75 6.97
C ARG A 111 -4.70 6.71 6.75
N ARG A 112 -4.66 5.58 7.45
CA ARG A 112 -5.72 4.57 7.38
C ARG A 112 -7.03 5.09 7.97
N GLU A 113 -6.92 5.76 9.11
CA GLU A 113 -8.09 6.14 9.91
C GLU A 113 -8.75 7.45 9.42
N TYR A 114 -7.94 8.41 8.95
CA TYR A 114 -8.40 9.76 8.57
C TYR A 114 -8.10 10.11 7.10
N GLY A 115 -7.64 9.13 6.32
CA GLY A 115 -7.33 9.34 4.91
C GLY A 115 -8.57 9.34 4.01
N CYS A 116 -8.30 9.20 2.71
CA CYS A 116 -9.34 9.07 1.71
C CYS A 116 -9.70 7.61 1.51
N PHE A 117 -10.95 7.37 1.10
CA PHE A 117 -11.49 6.02 0.97
C PHE A 117 -11.95 5.75 -0.46
N SER A 118 -11.85 4.50 -0.90
CA SER A 118 -12.30 4.08 -2.22
C SER A 118 -13.79 4.40 -2.41
N ILE A 119 -14.18 4.87 -3.60
CA ILE A 119 -15.59 5.06 -3.91
C ILE A 119 -16.34 3.72 -3.91
N ASN A 120 -17.61 3.73 -3.53
CA ASN A 120 -18.46 2.55 -3.57
C ASN A 120 -19.00 2.31 -5.00
N SER A 121 -18.11 1.90 -5.91
CA SER A 121 -18.43 1.56 -7.30
C SER A 121 -17.56 0.38 -7.74
N GLU A 122 -18.16 -0.62 -8.40
CA GLU A 122 -17.40 -1.73 -8.99
C GLU A 122 -17.02 -1.50 -10.46
N ASP A 123 -17.27 -0.29 -10.96
CA ASP A 123 -16.95 0.05 -12.33
C ASP A 123 -15.43 -0.02 -12.57
N LEU A 124 -15.03 -0.87 -13.53
CA LEU A 124 -13.64 -1.16 -13.84
C LEU A 124 -12.85 0.07 -14.28
N LYS A 125 -13.52 1.10 -14.82
CA LYS A 125 -12.89 2.39 -15.17
C LYS A 125 -12.33 3.16 -13.97
N HIS A 126 -12.71 2.76 -12.76
CA HIS A 126 -12.22 3.36 -11.51
C HIS A 126 -11.10 2.55 -10.87
N ILE A 127 -10.70 1.45 -11.51
CA ILE A 127 -9.70 0.53 -11.00
C ILE A 127 -8.48 0.58 -11.93
N MET A 128 -7.32 0.80 -11.33
CA MET A 128 -6.03 0.74 -12.01
C MET A 128 -5.25 -0.45 -11.46
N LYS A 129 -4.76 -1.31 -12.36
CA LYS A 129 -3.88 -2.42 -12.01
C LYS A 129 -2.45 -2.04 -12.35
N CYS A 130 -1.53 -2.22 -11.41
CA CYS A 130 -0.14 -1.86 -11.58
C CYS A 130 0.79 -2.99 -11.12
N THR A 131 1.89 -3.20 -11.85
CA THR A 131 2.96 -4.11 -11.44
C THR A 131 4.17 -3.32 -10.95
N ILE A 132 4.54 -3.50 -9.68
CA ILE A 132 5.61 -2.74 -9.03
C ILE A 132 6.77 -3.67 -8.68
N LEU A 133 7.95 -3.33 -9.19
CA LEU A 133 9.22 -3.94 -8.90
C LEU A 133 9.84 -3.30 -7.64
N HIS A 134 10.25 -4.13 -6.69
CA HIS A 134 10.92 -3.69 -5.48
C HIS A 134 11.96 -4.71 -5.00
N LYS A 135 12.87 -4.28 -4.14
CA LYS A 135 13.89 -5.14 -3.49
C LYS A 135 13.59 -5.13 -2.00
N GLY A 136 12.64 -5.97 -1.60
CA GLY A 136 12.06 -5.95 -0.26
C GLY A 136 11.20 -4.72 0.02
N PHE A 137 10.63 -4.68 1.22
CA PHE A 137 9.59 -3.71 1.59
C PHE A 137 10.11 -2.43 2.26
N THR A 138 11.43 -2.19 2.26
CA THR A 138 12.06 -1.12 3.06
C THR A 138 12.63 0.04 2.24
N VAL A 139 12.76 -0.10 0.92
CA VAL A 139 13.38 0.93 0.05
C VAL A 139 12.47 1.24 -1.13
N SER A 140 12.14 2.52 -1.33
CA SER A 140 11.43 3.01 -2.51
C SER A 140 12.36 2.99 -3.73
N LEU A 141 12.15 2.07 -4.66
CA LEU A 141 12.92 2.01 -5.90
C LEU A 141 12.24 2.83 -6.99
N GLN A 142 12.21 4.15 -6.76
CA GLN A 142 11.65 5.13 -7.71
C GLN A 142 12.34 5.08 -9.09
N SER A 143 13.63 4.76 -9.10
CA SER A 143 14.45 4.68 -10.31
C SER A 143 14.15 3.49 -11.20
N ILE A 144 13.46 2.45 -10.70
CA ILE A 144 13.22 1.20 -11.43
C ILE A 144 11.79 1.12 -11.98
N ASN A 145 10.81 1.75 -11.32
CA ASN A 145 9.43 1.69 -11.81
C ASN A 145 9.07 2.90 -12.65
N ASN A 146 8.33 2.60 -13.70
CA ASN A 146 7.66 3.57 -14.54
C ASN A 146 6.18 3.21 -14.59
N PHE A 147 5.38 3.88 -13.75
CA PHE A 147 3.94 3.61 -13.66
C PHE A 147 3.21 3.77 -15.00
N ALA A 148 3.67 4.64 -15.90
CA ALA A 148 3.02 4.80 -17.20
C ALA A 148 3.09 3.53 -18.06
N ALA A 149 4.15 2.71 -17.88
CA ALA A 149 4.32 1.44 -18.57
C ALA A 149 3.79 0.24 -17.77
N GLN A 150 3.64 0.39 -16.45
CA GLN A 150 3.34 -0.71 -15.54
C GLN A 150 1.90 -0.70 -15.02
N CYS A 151 1.13 0.35 -15.32
CA CYS A 151 -0.25 0.48 -14.91
C CYS A 151 -1.21 0.51 -16.10
N HIS A 152 -2.33 -0.18 -15.98
CA HIS A 152 -3.42 -0.17 -16.94
C HIS A 152 -4.77 -0.17 -16.23
N ASN A 153 -5.79 0.44 -16.84
CA ASN A 153 -7.13 0.37 -16.28
C ASN A 153 -7.63 -1.07 -16.29
N ALA A 154 -8.46 -1.43 -15.31
CA ALA A 154 -9.02 -2.78 -15.24
C ALA A 154 -10.05 -3.07 -16.34
N ASP A 155 -10.57 -2.04 -17.02
CA ASP A 155 -11.47 -2.18 -18.18
C ASP A 155 -10.72 -2.46 -19.50
N ILE A 156 -9.39 -2.23 -19.53
CA ILE A 156 -8.54 -2.64 -20.63
C ILE A 156 -8.35 -4.15 -20.51
N ASN A 157 -9.11 -4.90 -21.32
CA ASN A 157 -8.87 -6.33 -21.49
C ASN A 157 -7.47 -6.55 -22.06
N ALA A 158 -6.75 -7.56 -21.55
CA ALA A 158 -5.45 -7.97 -22.10
C ALA A 158 -5.50 -8.22 -23.64
N LEU A 159 -6.69 -8.53 -24.17
CA LEU A 159 -6.95 -8.63 -25.60
C LEU A 159 -6.71 -7.31 -26.37
N TYR A 160 -7.14 -6.18 -25.80
CA TYR A 160 -7.01 -4.86 -26.43
C TYR A 160 -5.55 -4.38 -26.50
N GLU A 161 -4.74 -4.70 -25.48
CA GLU A 161 -3.30 -4.44 -25.48
C GLU A 161 -2.57 -5.31 -26.54
N ILE A 162 -2.97 -6.58 -26.70
CA ILE A 162 -2.43 -7.47 -27.74
C ILE A 162 -2.81 -6.97 -29.14
N GLU A 163 -4.07 -6.57 -29.35
CA GLU A 163 -4.54 -6.00 -30.63
C GLU A 163 -3.80 -4.70 -30.97
N LYS A 164 -3.44 -3.89 -29.97
CA LYS A 164 -2.71 -2.64 -30.17
C LYS A 164 -1.22 -2.85 -30.47
N LEU A 165 -0.61 -3.89 -29.89
CA LEU A 165 0.78 -4.28 -30.14
C LEU A 165 0.94 -5.05 -31.46
N PHE A 166 -0.12 -5.74 -31.90
CA PHE A 166 -0.16 -6.50 -33.15
C PHE A 166 -1.41 -6.13 -33.97
N PRO A 167 -1.45 -4.92 -34.56
CA PRO A 167 -2.64 -4.43 -35.28
C PRO A 167 -3.00 -5.22 -36.56
N ASN A 168 -2.17 -6.20 -36.95
CA ASN A 168 -2.30 -6.97 -38.19
C ASN A 168 -2.53 -8.49 -37.97
N ILE A 169 -3.03 -8.92 -36.80
CA ILE A 169 -3.47 -10.31 -36.63
C ILE A 169 -4.95 -10.41 -37.05
N HIS A 170 -5.22 -10.22 -38.34
CA HIS A 170 -6.46 -10.61 -39.02
C HIS A 170 -6.18 -10.84 -40.50
#